data_AF-A0A2J6RLN7-F1
#
_entry.id   AF-A0A2J6RLN7-F1
#
_cell.length_a   1.000
_cell.length_b   1.000
_cell.length_c   1.000
_cell.angle_alpha   90.00
_cell.angle_beta   90.00
_cell.angle_gamma   90.00
#
_symmetry.space_group_name_H-M   'P 1'
#
loop_
_entity.id
_entity.type
_entity.pdbx_description
1 polymer ?
#
loop_
_entity_poly.entity_id
_entity_poly.type
_entity_poly.pdbx_seq_one_letter_code
_entity_poly.pdbx_strand_id
1 'polypeptide(L)'
;MADHVSEKAVETPTYNYPFAAAPDIIRAHQKDSYFEGVLLNHLSNLLRRLYGARFLHTYTSEARTFSELLYLGLTTFIGNRTLGEEYCDIIQIEDDTLKLPTIDRRAGYILTSILLPYSLARILPGFRSRIRGKLEANLRRLVKNKQQISRSYKIQSYLLTHLSTITSPSPIHALTLTIFYFSGAYYQLSKRIWGLRYIFTKRIAPSEARVGYEVLGVLLVLQMSVQSWLHLQNTINTPTIANSSLLEGSSAVLEGGVEISLDPPLSGSNEVLLESNTGTQHNSTEVGKTTHTEVLKKPRYDLRIEGVMPWIKGQNRKCTLCLEELKDPSAVSCGHVFCWECVGDWVREKAECPLCRRAVLMQHVLPLRT
;
A
#
# COMPACT_ATOMS: atom_id res chain seq x y z
N MET A 1 -39.72 55.74 -42.36
CA MET A 1 -38.97 55.67 -41.10
C MET A 1 -38.97 54.21 -40.68
N ALA A 2 -37.94 53.48 -41.09
CA ALA A 2 -37.75 52.09 -40.73
C ALA A 2 -36.59 52.05 -39.74
N ASP A 3 -36.88 51.70 -38.50
CA ASP A 3 -35.90 51.61 -37.42
C ASP A 3 -35.03 50.37 -37.65
N HIS A 4 -33.77 50.61 -38.03
CA HIS A 4 -32.73 49.59 -38.01
C HIS A 4 -32.35 49.29 -36.56
N VAL A 5 -32.98 48.27 -35.99
CA VAL A 5 -32.50 47.64 -34.76
C VAL A 5 -31.20 46.90 -35.11
N SER A 6 -30.07 47.48 -34.68
CA SER A 6 -28.74 46.87 -34.79
C SER A 6 -28.71 45.60 -33.91
N GLU A 7 -28.77 44.45 -34.57
CA GLU A 7 -28.59 43.14 -33.98
C GLU A 7 -27.13 43.02 -33.49
N LYS A 8 -26.91 43.29 -32.20
CA LYS A 8 -25.62 43.04 -31.55
C LYS A 8 -25.34 41.54 -31.65
N ALA A 9 -24.31 41.18 -32.41
CA ALA A 9 -23.77 39.83 -32.46
C ALA A 9 -23.51 39.34 -31.03
N VAL A 10 -24.18 38.25 -30.65
CA VAL A 10 -23.93 37.54 -29.40
C VAL A 10 -22.57 36.86 -29.54
N GLU A 11 -21.52 37.48 -29.03
CA GLU A 11 -20.23 36.82 -28.85
C GLU A 11 -20.45 35.62 -27.93
N THR A 12 -20.37 34.41 -28.47
CA THR A 12 -20.40 33.20 -27.66
C THR A 12 -19.16 33.23 -26.77
N PRO A 13 -19.30 33.26 -25.43
CA PRO A 13 -18.15 33.25 -24.56
C PRO A 13 -17.34 31.97 -24.82
N THR A 14 -16.10 32.13 -25.27
CA THR A 14 -15.16 31.04 -25.45
C THR A 14 -14.73 30.55 -24.06
N TYR A 15 -15.42 29.53 -23.56
CA TYR A 15 -15.06 28.88 -22.30
C TYR A 15 -13.79 28.07 -22.50
N ASN A 16 -12.65 28.58 -22.01
CA ASN A 16 -11.42 27.81 -21.93
C ASN A 16 -11.36 27.10 -20.57
N TYR A 17 -11.47 25.78 -20.57
CA TYR A 17 -11.40 24.97 -19.36
C TYR A 17 -9.93 24.65 -19.04
N PRO A 18 -9.37 25.12 -17.90
CA PRO A 18 -8.00 24.81 -17.54
C PRO A 18 -7.85 23.32 -17.18
N PHE A 19 -6.64 22.79 -17.40
CA PHE A 19 -6.28 21.44 -16.96
C PHE A 19 -6.35 21.32 -15.43
N ALA A 20 -6.70 20.12 -14.96
CA ALA A 20 -6.77 19.83 -13.54
C ALA A 20 -5.39 19.93 -12.89
N ALA A 21 -5.36 20.50 -11.68
CA ALA A 21 -4.15 20.58 -10.89
C ALA A 21 -3.85 19.23 -10.23
N ALA A 22 -2.57 18.93 -9.99
CA ALA A 22 -2.13 17.71 -9.32
C ALA A 22 -2.86 17.42 -7.98
N PRO A 23 -3.13 18.39 -7.07
CA PRO A 23 -3.89 18.13 -5.84
C PRO A 23 -5.26 17.50 -6.06
N ASP A 24 -5.98 17.97 -7.08
CA ASP A 24 -7.37 17.57 -7.29
C ASP A 24 -7.44 16.21 -7.97
N ILE A 25 -6.47 15.90 -8.82
CA ILE A 25 -6.28 14.55 -9.37
C ILE A 25 -5.98 13.54 -8.25
N ILE A 26 -5.11 13.91 -7.29
CA ILE A 26 -4.79 13.04 -6.13
C ILE A 26 -6.03 12.83 -5.26
N ARG A 27 -6.76 13.90 -4.92
CA ARG A 27 -7.99 13.80 -4.11
C ARG A 27 -9.07 12.98 -4.79
N ALA A 28 -9.25 13.14 -6.10
CA ALA A 28 -10.20 12.36 -6.87
C ALA A 28 -9.83 10.87 -6.83
N HIS A 29 -8.56 10.55 -7.06
CA HIS A 29 -8.07 9.17 -6.96
C HIS A 29 -8.26 8.58 -5.56
N GLN A 30 -7.92 9.32 -4.50
CA GLN A 30 -8.12 8.88 -3.11
C GLN A 30 -9.60 8.60 -2.82
N LYS A 31 -10.50 9.45 -3.33
CA LYS A 31 -11.94 9.29 -3.17
C LYS A 31 -12.47 8.08 -3.93
N ASP A 32 -11.96 7.83 -5.13
CA ASP A 32 -12.28 6.64 -5.91
C ASP A 32 -11.86 5.37 -5.18
N SER A 33 -10.60 5.29 -4.73
CA SER A 33 -10.11 4.13 -4.00
C SER A 33 -10.84 3.89 -2.67
N TYR A 34 -11.30 4.95 -2.00
CA TYR A 34 -12.17 4.82 -0.84
C TYR A 34 -13.48 4.08 -1.17
N PHE A 35 -14.15 4.46 -2.26
CA PHE A 35 -15.40 3.82 -2.67
C PHE A 35 -15.21 2.41 -3.21
N GLU A 36 -14.13 2.15 -3.96
CA GLU A 36 -13.71 0.80 -4.35
C GLU A 36 -13.54 -0.11 -3.13
N GLY A 37 -12.98 0.45 -2.05
CA GLY A 37 -12.82 -0.22 -0.78
C GLY A 37 -14.10 -0.49 -0.01
N VAL A 38 -15.02 0.47 0.01
CA VAL A 38 -16.36 0.28 0.57
C VAL A 38 -17.08 -0.85 -0.16
N LEU A 39 -17.01 -0.85 -1.50
CA LEU A 39 -17.58 -1.89 -2.33
C LEU A 39 -16.95 -3.27 -2.06
N LEU A 40 -15.63 -3.33 -1.94
CA LEU A 40 -14.90 -4.55 -1.57
C LEU A 40 -15.38 -5.10 -0.22
N ASN A 41 -15.57 -4.23 0.77
CA ASN A 41 -16.03 -4.64 2.09
C ASN A 41 -17.46 -5.20 2.04
N HIS A 42 -18.37 -4.56 1.30
CA HIS A 42 -19.71 -5.10 1.09
C HIS A 42 -19.68 -6.45 0.37
N LEU A 43 -18.90 -6.57 -0.71
CA LEU A 43 -18.72 -7.82 -1.45
C LEU A 43 -18.13 -8.92 -0.57
N SER A 44 -17.08 -8.63 0.18
CA SER A 44 -16.42 -9.57 1.10
C SER A 44 -17.39 -10.06 2.17
N ASN A 45 -18.22 -9.18 2.71
CA ASN A 45 -19.25 -9.54 3.69
C ASN A 45 -20.32 -10.45 3.10
N LEU A 46 -20.76 -10.20 1.86
CA LEU A 46 -21.71 -11.05 1.16
C LEU A 46 -21.11 -12.43 0.88
N LEU A 47 -19.90 -12.48 0.32
CA LEU A 47 -19.19 -13.74 0.04
C LEU A 47 -18.96 -14.56 1.32
N ARG A 48 -18.60 -13.90 2.42
CA ARG A 48 -18.44 -14.55 3.73
C ARG A 48 -19.74 -15.15 4.26
N ARG A 49 -20.88 -14.46 4.08
CA ARG A 49 -22.19 -14.94 4.55
C ARG A 49 -22.73 -16.08 3.70
N LEU A 50 -22.49 -16.04 2.38
CA LEU A 50 -23.01 -17.04 1.44
C LEU A 50 -22.14 -18.30 1.35
N TYR A 51 -20.81 -18.14 1.26
CA TYR A 51 -19.87 -19.23 0.99
C TYR A 51 -18.89 -19.50 2.15
N GLY A 52 -18.96 -18.71 3.23
CA GLY A 52 -18.09 -18.85 4.39
C GLY A 52 -16.73 -18.17 4.25
N ALA A 53 -15.97 -18.13 5.36
CA ALA A 53 -14.69 -17.41 5.43
C ALA A 53 -13.55 -18.06 4.63
N ARG A 54 -13.57 -19.39 4.47
CA ARG A 54 -12.54 -20.12 3.71
C ARG A 54 -12.54 -19.71 2.24
N PHE A 55 -13.73 -19.63 1.64
CA PHE A 55 -13.89 -19.20 0.26
C PHE A 55 -13.40 -17.76 0.07
N LEU A 56 -13.77 -16.85 0.98
CA LEU A 56 -13.32 -15.45 0.91
C LEU A 56 -11.79 -15.34 0.93
N HIS A 57 -11.11 -16.08 1.82
CA HIS A 57 -9.65 -16.03 1.92
C HIS A 57 -8.97 -16.57 0.64
N THR A 58 -9.52 -17.63 0.04
CA THR A 58 -8.99 -18.17 -1.22
C THR A 58 -9.16 -17.21 -2.38
N TYR A 59 -10.27 -16.46 -2.43
CA TYR A 59 -10.63 -15.58 -3.54
C TYR A 59 -10.55 -14.08 -3.20
N THR A 60 -9.70 -13.69 -2.24
CA THR A 60 -9.60 -12.28 -1.81
C THR A 60 -9.07 -11.39 -2.94
N SER A 61 -8.09 -11.87 -3.71
CA SER A 61 -7.55 -11.15 -4.87
C SER A 61 -8.59 -10.96 -5.98
N GLU A 62 -9.40 -11.98 -6.23
CA GLU A 62 -10.44 -12.01 -7.25
C GLU A 62 -11.62 -11.13 -6.85
N ALA A 63 -11.98 -11.12 -5.56
CA ALA A 63 -12.99 -10.21 -5.03
C ALA A 63 -12.54 -8.74 -5.17
N ARG A 64 -11.24 -8.46 -4.99
CA ARG A 64 -10.69 -7.11 -5.20
C ARG A 64 -10.77 -6.67 -6.65
N THR A 65 -10.27 -7.47 -7.58
CA THR A 65 -10.32 -7.12 -9.00
C THR A 65 -11.76 -7.02 -9.51
N PHE A 66 -12.67 -7.86 -9.00
CA PHE A 66 -14.09 -7.74 -9.32
C PHE A 66 -14.71 -6.44 -8.79
N SER A 67 -14.37 -6.02 -7.56
CA SER A 67 -14.85 -4.76 -6.98
C SER A 67 -14.37 -3.55 -7.79
N GLU A 68 -13.08 -3.50 -8.15
CA GLU A 68 -12.51 -2.45 -9.00
C GLU A 68 -13.17 -2.43 -10.40
N LEU A 69 -13.39 -3.61 -10.99
CA LEU A 69 -14.02 -3.74 -12.29
C LEU A 69 -15.49 -3.32 -12.26
N LEU A 70 -16.20 -3.68 -11.20
CA LEU A 70 -17.58 -3.28 -11.01
C LEU A 70 -17.67 -1.75 -10.84
N TYR A 71 -16.78 -1.15 -10.03
CA TYR A 71 -16.74 0.29 -9.82
C TYR A 71 -16.48 1.02 -11.15
N LEU A 72 -15.33 0.77 -11.79
CA LEU A 72 -14.96 1.44 -13.03
C LEU A 72 -15.87 1.06 -14.21
N GLY A 73 -16.46 -0.13 -14.21
CA GLY A 73 -17.46 -0.55 -15.19
C GLY A 73 -18.75 0.27 -15.07
N LEU A 74 -19.23 0.53 -13.86
CA LEU A 74 -20.43 1.34 -13.65
C LEU A 74 -20.15 2.83 -13.84
N THR A 75 -19.03 3.34 -13.33
CA THR A 75 -18.75 4.80 -13.33
C THR A 75 -18.10 5.31 -14.60
N THR A 76 -17.15 4.55 -15.17
CA THR A 76 -16.28 5.01 -16.26
C THR A 76 -16.64 4.39 -17.61
N PHE A 77 -17.06 3.12 -17.63
CA PHE A 77 -17.46 2.46 -18.87
C PHE A 77 -18.89 2.83 -19.26
N ILE A 78 -19.87 2.59 -18.38
CA ILE A 78 -21.27 2.96 -18.59
C ILE A 78 -21.47 4.45 -18.30
N GLY A 79 -20.98 4.91 -17.15
CA GLY A 79 -20.97 6.32 -16.79
C GLY A 79 -19.87 7.10 -17.51
N ASN A 80 -19.93 8.43 -17.40
CA ASN A 80 -18.91 9.33 -17.95
C ASN A 80 -17.94 9.87 -16.90
N ARG A 81 -18.19 9.63 -15.61
CA ARG A 81 -17.43 10.20 -14.50
C ARG A 81 -17.41 9.26 -13.29
N THR A 82 -16.28 9.22 -12.59
CA THR A 82 -16.17 8.57 -11.28
C THR A 82 -16.68 9.45 -10.14
N LEU A 83 -16.94 8.86 -8.97
CA LEU A 83 -17.38 9.63 -7.80
C LEU A 83 -16.27 10.58 -7.29
N GLY A 84 -15.01 10.20 -7.44
CA GLY A 84 -13.87 11.08 -7.16
C GLY A 84 -13.77 12.23 -8.15
N GLU A 85 -14.08 11.99 -9.42
CA GLU A 85 -14.15 13.02 -10.45
C GLU A 85 -15.26 14.02 -10.22
N GLU A 86 -16.44 13.54 -9.80
CA GLU A 86 -17.54 14.38 -9.36
C GLU A 86 -17.16 15.19 -8.11
N TYR A 87 -16.51 14.56 -7.14
CA TYR A 87 -16.09 15.21 -5.89
C TYR A 87 -15.11 16.38 -6.11
N CYS A 88 -14.21 16.26 -7.08
CA CYS A 88 -13.22 17.30 -7.40
C CYS A 88 -13.64 18.23 -8.54
N ASP A 89 -14.85 18.10 -9.08
CA ASP A 89 -15.32 18.84 -10.26
C ASP A 89 -14.41 18.70 -11.49
N ILE A 90 -13.76 17.54 -11.65
CA ILE A 90 -12.88 17.23 -12.79
C ILE A 90 -13.52 16.20 -13.72
N ILE A 91 -13.17 16.24 -15.00
CA ILE A 91 -13.64 15.28 -16.01
C ILE A 91 -12.50 14.82 -16.90
N GLN A 92 -12.54 13.55 -17.31
CA GLN A 92 -11.57 12.97 -18.25
C GLN A 92 -11.82 13.47 -19.67
N ILE A 93 -10.75 13.83 -20.35
CA ILE A 93 -10.71 14.16 -21.78
C ILE A 93 -9.52 13.46 -22.45
N GLU A 94 -9.62 13.28 -23.76
CA GLU A 94 -8.49 12.81 -24.58
C GLU A 94 -7.50 13.96 -24.80
N ASP A 95 -6.20 13.71 -24.60
CA ASP A 95 -5.15 14.73 -24.78
C ASP A 95 -5.03 15.20 -26.25
N ASP A 96 -5.33 14.32 -27.21
CA ASP A 96 -5.23 14.60 -28.65
C ASP A 96 -6.42 15.41 -29.18
N THR A 97 -7.64 15.04 -28.79
CA THR A 97 -8.88 15.58 -29.36
C THR A 97 -9.55 16.62 -28.47
N LEU A 98 -9.17 16.69 -27.19
CA LEU A 98 -9.80 17.48 -26.14
C LEU A 98 -11.31 17.23 -26.00
N LYS A 99 -11.78 16.07 -26.48
CA LYS A 99 -13.17 15.62 -26.37
C LYS A 99 -13.30 14.58 -25.25
N LEU A 100 -14.55 14.27 -24.91
CA LEU A 100 -14.85 13.16 -24.01
C LEU A 100 -14.28 11.85 -24.56
N PRO A 101 -13.74 10.98 -23.69
CA PRO A 101 -13.06 9.77 -24.11
C PRO A 101 -14.02 8.82 -24.82
N THR A 102 -13.55 8.28 -25.94
CA THR A 102 -14.19 7.21 -26.70
C THR A 102 -14.31 5.93 -25.86
N ILE A 103 -15.28 5.07 -26.22
CA ILE A 103 -15.53 3.79 -25.53
C ILE A 103 -14.25 2.92 -25.55
N ASP A 104 -13.50 2.95 -26.65
CA ASP A 104 -12.27 2.16 -26.80
C ASP A 104 -11.17 2.59 -25.82
N ARG A 105 -10.95 3.90 -25.65
CA ARG A 105 -9.97 4.41 -24.67
C ARG A 105 -10.41 4.15 -23.23
N ARG A 106 -11.71 4.22 -22.94
CA ARG A 106 -12.26 3.87 -21.61
C ARG A 106 -12.09 2.40 -21.32
N ALA A 107 -12.48 1.52 -22.24
CA ALA A 107 -12.31 0.08 -22.13
C ALA A 107 -10.82 -0.26 -21.94
N GLY A 108 -9.97 0.35 -22.76
CA GLY A 108 -8.53 0.23 -22.69
C GLY A 108 -7.97 0.63 -21.32
N TYR A 109 -8.39 1.78 -20.78
CA TYR A 109 -7.99 2.25 -19.45
C TYR A 109 -8.40 1.26 -18.35
N ILE A 110 -9.63 0.76 -18.37
CA ILE A 110 -10.13 -0.19 -17.38
C ILE A 110 -9.36 -1.51 -17.48
N LEU A 111 -9.15 -2.01 -18.70
CA LEU A 111 -8.39 -3.22 -18.96
C LEU A 111 -6.95 -3.09 -18.44
N THR A 112 -6.27 -1.98 -18.72
CA THR A 112 -4.86 -1.80 -18.30
C THR A 112 -4.71 -1.41 -16.84
N SER A 113 -5.70 -0.78 -16.21
CA SER A 113 -5.64 -0.45 -14.78
C SER A 113 -5.88 -1.66 -13.89
N ILE A 114 -6.76 -2.59 -14.29
CA ILE A 114 -7.16 -3.73 -13.46
C ILE A 114 -6.48 -5.03 -13.90
N LEU A 115 -6.59 -5.39 -15.19
CA LEU A 115 -6.12 -6.70 -15.65
C LEU A 115 -4.61 -6.77 -15.81
N LEU A 116 -3.93 -5.66 -16.12
CA LEU A 116 -2.48 -5.63 -16.21
C LEU A 116 -1.82 -6.01 -14.88
N PRO A 117 -2.07 -5.33 -13.73
CA PRO A 117 -1.45 -5.71 -12.47
C PRO A 117 -1.86 -7.11 -12.01
N TYR A 118 -3.12 -7.51 -12.25
CA TYR A 118 -3.57 -8.87 -11.95
C TYR A 118 -2.83 -9.95 -12.76
N SER A 119 -2.67 -9.73 -14.07
CA SER A 119 -1.93 -10.64 -14.96
C SER A 119 -0.45 -10.68 -14.59
N LEU A 120 0.15 -9.54 -14.25
CA LEU A 120 1.54 -9.45 -13.82
C LEU A 120 1.73 -10.24 -12.53
N ALA A 121 0.85 -10.08 -11.55
CA ALA A 121 0.92 -10.82 -10.29
C ALA A 121 0.88 -12.35 -10.49
N ARG A 122 0.13 -12.85 -11.48
CA ARG A 122 0.06 -14.29 -11.80
C ARG A 122 1.19 -14.80 -12.69
N ILE A 123 1.64 -14.01 -13.67
CA ILE A 123 2.64 -14.44 -14.68
C ILE A 123 4.07 -14.25 -14.16
N LEU A 124 4.33 -13.20 -13.38
CA LEU A 124 5.67 -12.85 -12.90
C LEU A 124 6.35 -13.98 -12.11
N PRO A 125 5.70 -14.73 -11.20
CA PRO A 125 6.35 -15.83 -10.49
C PRO A 125 6.88 -16.93 -11.42
N GLY A 126 6.06 -17.35 -12.37
CA GLY A 126 6.44 -18.37 -13.37
C GLY A 126 7.55 -17.88 -14.30
N PHE A 127 7.46 -16.62 -14.73
CA PHE A 127 8.50 -15.98 -15.55
C PHE A 127 9.84 -15.85 -14.79
N ARG A 128 9.81 -15.42 -13.54
CA ARG A 128 10.98 -15.33 -12.66
C ARG A 128 11.63 -16.70 -12.47
N SER A 129 10.84 -17.75 -12.25
CA SER A 129 11.37 -19.12 -12.12
C SER A 129 12.06 -19.59 -13.41
N ARG A 130 11.50 -19.30 -14.58
CA ARG A 130 12.09 -19.66 -15.88
C ARG A 130 13.40 -18.91 -16.14
N ILE A 131 13.43 -17.60 -15.87
CA ILE A 131 14.63 -16.78 -16.01
C ILE A 131 15.71 -17.28 -15.06
N ARG A 132 15.39 -17.49 -13.78
CA ARG A 132 16.32 -18.01 -12.79
C ARG A 132 16.93 -19.33 -13.24
N GLY A 133 16.11 -20.29 -13.69
CA GLY A 133 16.61 -21.58 -14.21
C GLY A 133 17.54 -21.44 -15.42
N LYS A 134 17.23 -20.54 -16.36
CA LYS A 134 18.08 -20.28 -17.53
C LYS A 134 19.40 -19.60 -17.15
N LEU A 135 19.38 -18.66 -16.20
CA LEU A 135 20.57 -17.99 -15.69
C LEU A 135 21.46 -18.95 -14.91
N GLU A 136 20.90 -19.79 -14.03
CA GLU A 136 21.67 -20.80 -13.31
C GLU A 136 22.31 -21.82 -14.25
N ALA A 137 21.60 -22.28 -15.27
CA ALA A 137 22.14 -23.20 -16.27
C ALA A 137 23.32 -22.57 -17.05
N ASN A 138 23.21 -21.29 -17.42
CA ASN A 138 24.28 -20.57 -18.10
C ASN A 138 25.47 -20.30 -17.18
N LEU A 139 25.25 -19.94 -15.91
CA LEU A 139 26.30 -19.76 -14.92
C LEU A 139 27.07 -21.06 -14.70
N ARG A 140 26.39 -22.21 -14.57
CA ARG A 140 27.06 -23.53 -14.44
C ARG A 140 27.95 -23.84 -15.66
N ARG A 141 27.52 -23.48 -16.88
CA ARG A 141 28.34 -23.64 -18.09
C ARG A 141 29.60 -22.75 -18.06
N LEU A 142 29.46 -21.50 -17.63
CA LEU A 142 30.58 -20.56 -17.52
C LEU A 142 31.60 -20.97 -16.44
N VAL A 143 31.12 -21.52 -15.31
CA VAL A 143 31.97 -22.11 -14.27
C VAL A 143 32.72 -23.32 -14.80
N LYS A 144 32.04 -24.22 -15.52
CA LYS A 144 32.67 -25.40 -16.15
C LYS A 144 33.78 -25.01 -17.14
N ASN A 145 33.60 -23.92 -17.87
CA ASN A 145 34.58 -23.38 -18.82
C ASN A 145 35.70 -22.54 -18.15
N LYS A 146 35.78 -22.49 -16.80
CA LYS A 146 36.74 -21.67 -16.03
C LYS A 146 36.72 -20.17 -16.38
N GLN A 147 35.62 -19.65 -16.92
CA GLN A 147 35.47 -18.24 -17.33
C GLN A 147 34.90 -17.35 -16.21
N GLN A 148 35.27 -17.61 -14.96
CA GLN A 148 34.74 -16.89 -13.79
C GLN A 148 35.09 -15.39 -13.77
N ILE A 149 36.18 -14.98 -14.45
CA ILE A 149 36.65 -13.59 -14.53
C ILE A 149 35.91 -12.80 -15.63
N SER A 150 35.14 -13.48 -16.50
CA SER A 150 34.45 -12.84 -17.61
C SER A 150 33.36 -11.87 -17.14
N ARG A 151 33.23 -10.73 -17.85
CA ARG A 151 32.15 -9.75 -17.63
C ARG A 151 30.76 -10.41 -17.68
N SER A 152 30.60 -11.43 -18.53
CA SER A 152 29.35 -12.18 -18.66
C SER A 152 28.95 -12.92 -17.37
N TYR A 153 29.92 -13.50 -16.65
CA TYR A 153 29.67 -14.17 -15.37
C TYR A 153 29.20 -13.18 -14.30
N LYS A 154 29.89 -12.03 -14.18
CA LYS A 154 29.53 -10.96 -13.23
C LYS A 154 28.14 -10.37 -13.50
N ILE A 155 27.79 -10.15 -14.77
CA ILE A 155 26.47 -9.63 -15.15
C ILE A 155 25.37 -10.65 -14.86
N GLN A 156 25.58 -11.93 -15.21
CA GLN A 156 24.58 -12.98 -14.96
C GLN A 156 24.39 -13.25 -13.46
N SER A 157 25.47 -13.23 -12.66
CA SER A 157 25.37 -13.38 -11.22
C SER A 157 24.63 -12.20 -10.59
N TYR A 158 24.91 -10.97 -11.03
CA TYR A 158 24.19 -9.76 -10.59
C TYR A 158 22.71 -9.82 -10.97
N LEU A 159 22.39 -10.22 -12.20
CA LEU A 159 21.01 -10.29 -12.66
C LEU A 159 20.21 -11.36 -11.91
N LEU A 160 20.85 -12.47 -11.50
CA LEU A 160 20.22 -13.50 -10.67
C LEU A 160 19.91 -12.97 -9.26
N THR A 161 20.85 -12.26 -8.63
CA THR A 161 20.67 -11.73 -7.27
C THR A 161 19.62 -10.61 -7.21
N HIS A 162 19.55 -9.76 -8.23
CA HIS A 162 18.63 -8.62 -8.26
C HIS A 162 17.36 -8.84 -9.11
N LEU A 163 17.11 -10.07 -9.57
CA LEU A 163 15.96 -10.37 -10.44
C LEU A 163 14.61 -9.97 -9.81
N SER A 164 14.45 -10.21 -8.51
CA SER A 164 13.24 -9.89 -7.75
C SER A 164 13.02 -8.38 -7.66
N THR A 165 14.07 -7.61 -7.40
CA THR A 165 14.05 -6.15 -7.30
C THR A 165 13.80 -5.50 -8.66
N ILE A 166 14.52 -5.92 -9.70
CA ILE A 166 14.40 -5.38 -11.07
C ILE A 166 13.02 -5.66 -11.66
N THR A 167 12.46 -6.83 -11.35
CA THR A 167 11.15 -7.27 -11.88
C THR A 167 10.00 -6.83 -10.95
N SER A 168 10.25 -6.01 -9.93
CA SER A 168 9.19 -5.48 -9.09
C SER A 168 8.49 -4.28 -9.78
N PRO A 169 7.18 -4.08 -9.58
CA PRO A 169 6.48 -2.93 -10.16
C PRO A 169 6.80 -1.61 -9.43
N SER A 170 7.32 -1.68 -8.20
CA SER A 170 7.63 -0.53 -7.33
C SER A 170 8.44 0.60 -8.02
N PRO A 171 9.60 0.35 -8.65
CA PRO A 171 10.37 1.41 -9.30
C PRO A 171 9.61 2.09 -10.46
N ILE A 172 8.74 1.35 -11.16
CA ILE A 172 7.93 1.88 -12.25
C ILE A 172 6.84 2.81 -11.69
N HIS A 173 6.22 2.43 -10.58
CA HIS A 173 5.25 3.29 -9.88
C HIS A 173 5.91 4.56 -9.34
N ALA A 174 7.07 4.42 -8.68
CA ALA A 174 7.83 5.56 -8.15
C ALA A 174 8.23 6.53 -9.28
N LEU A 175 8.71 6.02 -10.41
CA LEU A 175 9.04 6.84 -11.58
C LEU A 175 7.79 7.55 -12.14
N THR A 176 6.67 6.84 -12.25
CA THR A 176 5.41 7.40 -12.78
C THR A 176 4.93 8.55 -11.90
N LEU A 177 4.94 8.38 -10.57
CA LEU A 177 4.56 9.41 -9.61
C LEU A 177 5.52 10.60 -9.62
N THR A 178 6.83 10.35 -9.69
CA THR A 178 7.81 11.42 -9.81
C THR A 178 7.55 12.28 -11.05
N ILE A 179 7.33 11.67 -12.21
CA ILE A 179 7.01 12.43 -13.43
C ILE A 179 5.66 13.14 -13.29
N PHE A 180 4.68 12.54 -12.62
CA PHE A 180 3.41 13.19 -12.32
C PHE A 180 3.59 14.46 -11.49
N TYR A 181 4.40 14.45 -10.44
CA TYR A 181 4.60 15.62 -9.59
C TYR A 181 5.30 16.79 -10.30
N PHE A 182 6.12 16.51 -11.32
CA PHE A 182 6.70 17.55 -12.18
C PHE A 182 5.74 18.03 -13.28
N SER A 183 5.03 17.11 -13.94
CA SER A 183 4.20 17.45 -15.11
C SER A 183 2.76 17.82 -14.76
N GLY A 184 2.25 17.35 -13.61
CA GLY A 184 0.85 17.49 -13.19
C GLY A 184 -0.18 16.75 -14.03
N ALA A 185 0.22 16.01 -15.08
CA ALA A 185 -0.71 15.52 -16.10
C ALA A 185 -1.33 14.14 -15.81
N TYR A 186 -0.51 13.14 -15.45
CA TYR A 186 -0.94 11.73 -15.40
C TYR A 186 -0.52 11.04 -14.09
N TYR A 187 -1.46 10.82 -13.17
CA TYR A 187 -1.18 10.13 -11.90
C TYR A 187 -0.98 8.61 -12.07
N GLN A 188 -1.82 7.96 -12.88
CA GLN A 188 -1.73 6.53 -13.17
C GLN A 188 -1.05 6.27 -14.53
N LEU A 189 -0.23 5.21 -14.61
CA LEU A 189 0.42 4.80 -15.86
C LEU A 189 -0.60 4.41 -16.94
N SER A 190 -1.70 3.78 -16.55
CA SER A 190 -2.80 3.42 -17.46
C SER A 190 -3.37 4.65 -18.16
N LYS A 191 -3.61 5.75 -17.43
CA LYS A 191 -4.10 7.02 -18.00
C LYS A 191 -3.10 7.66 -18.97
N ARG A 192 -1.80 7.53 -18.68
CA ARG A 192 -0.72 7.98 -19.58
C ARG A 192 -0.70 7.19 -20.89
N ILE A 193 -0.85 5.86 -20.83
CA ILE A 193 -0.84 4.99 -22.02
C ILE A 193 -2.00 5.35 -22.97
N TRP A 194 -3.17 5.68 -22.42
CA TRP A 194 -4.37 5.99 -23.19
C TRP A 194 -4.59 7.49 -23.44
N GLY A 195 -3.66 8.35 -23.00
CA GLY A 195 -3.74 9.80 -23.19
C GLY A 195 -4.99 10.43 -22.56
N LEU A 196 -5.36 10.01 -21.35
CA LEU A 196 -6.51 10.51 -20.61
C LEU A 196 -6.08 11.58 -19.60
N ARG A 197 -6.48 12.82 -19.85
CA ARG A 197 -6.13 13.98 -19.04
C ARG A 197 -7.36 14.58 -18.38
N TYR A 198 -7.16 15.27 -17.27
CA TYR A 198 -8.24 15.91 -16.53
C TYR A 198 -8.35 17.40 -16.83
N ILE A 199 -9.58 17.89 -16.95
CA ILE A 199 -9.92 19.32 -16.98
C ILE A 199 -10.90 19.64 -15.86
N PHE A 200 -10.90 20.90 -15.41
CA PHE A 200 -11.91 21.38 -14.48
C PHE A 200 -13.21 21.71 -15.20
N THR A 201 -14.33 21.41 -14.56
CA THR A 201 -15.67 21.78 -15.03
C THR A 201 -16.16 23.11 -14.46
N LYS A 202 -15.45 23.66 -13.46
CA LYS A 202 -15.75 24.95 -12.81
C LYS A 202 -14.80 26.07 -13.23
N ARG A 203 -15.26 27.32 -13.12
CA ARG A 203 -14.39 28.49 -13.25
C ARG A 203 -13.55 28.64 -11.98
N ILE A 204 -12.23 28.61 -12.14
CA ILE A 204 -11.28 28.79 -11.05
C ILE A 204 -11.05 30.29 -10.88
N ALA A 205 -11.26 30.80 -9.67
CA ALA A 205 -10.89 32.18 -9.36
C ALA A 205 -9.35 32.31 -9.35
N PRO A 206 -8.76 33.45 -9.75
CA PRO A 206 -7.30 33.63 -9.74
C PRO A 206 -6.67 33.47 -8.34
N SER A 207 -7.46 33.63 -7.26
CA SER A 207 -7.06 33.35 -5.87
C SER A 207 -7.07 31.86 -5.49
N GLU A 208 -7.70 31.00 -6.30
CA GLU A 208 -7.73 29.54 -6.14
C GLU A 208 -6.60 28.88 -6.97
N ALA A 209 -5.69 29.65 -7.58
CA ALA A 209 -4.50 29.14 -8.26
C ALA A 209 -3.64 28.33 -7.27
N ARG A 210 -3.73 27.00 -7.35
CA ARG A 210 -3.12 26.09 -6.39
C ARG A 210 -1.63 25.90 -6.68
N VAL A 211 -0.84 25.87 -5.61
CA VAL A 211 0.61 25.62 -5.64
C VAL A 211 0.89 24.24 -6.24
N GLY A 212 1.86 24.15 -7.15
CA GLY A 212 2.31 22.90 -7.74
C GLY A 212 3.02 22.00 -6.72
N TYR A 213 2.86 20.68 -6.86
CA TYR A 213 3.56 19.68 -6.03
C TYR A 213 4.99 19.38 -6.54
N GLU A 214 5.59 20.29 -7.29
CA GLU A 214 6.92 20.09 -7.89
C GLU A 214 8.00 19.81 -6.83
N VAL A 215 7.90 20.46 -5.66
CA VAL A 215 8.80 20.23 -4.53
C VAL A 215 8.73 18.78 -4.03
N LEU A 216 7.53 18.18 -4.00
CA LEU A 216 7.37 16.78 -3.63
C LEU A 216 8.03 15.86 -4.68
N GLY A 217 7.98 16.25 -5.96
CA GLY A 217 8.71 15.58 -7.04
C GLY A 217 10.22 15.59 -6.82
N VAL A 218 10.79 16.74 -6.42
CA VAL A 218 12.23 16.85 -6.09
C VAL A 218 12.61 15.95 -4.91
N LEU A 219 11.78 15.91 -3.86
CA LEU A 219 12.00 15.04 -2.71
C LEU A 219 12.00 13.56 -3.09
N LEU A 220 11.09 13.14 -3.98
CA LEU A 220 11.05 11.76 -4.48
C LEU A 220 12.27 11.41 -5.32
N VAL A 221 12.75 12.32 -6.18
CA VAL A 221 14.00 12.11 -6.93
C VAL A 221 15.17 11.94 -5.98
N LEU A 222 15.28 12.78 -4.95
CA LEU A 222 16.32 12.69 -3.95
C LEU A 222 16.26 11.35 -3.23
N GLN A 223 15.07 10.95 -2.76
CA GLN A 223 14.84 9.66 -2.10
C GLN A 223 15.26 8.49 -3.01
N MET A 224 14.79 8.45 -4.26
CA MET A 224 15.16 7.42 -5.23
C MET A 224 16.67 7.41 -5.50
N SER A 225 17.32 8.58 -5.55
CA SER A 225 18.76 8.71 -5.75
C SER A 225 19.55 8.16 -4.57
N VAL A 226 19.15 8.48 -3.33
CA VAL A 226 19.78 7.96 -2.11
C VAL A 226 19.59 6.45 -2.00
N GLN A 227 18.38 5.95 -2.24
CA GLN A 227 18.10 4.50 -2.23
C GLN A 227 18.92 3.76 -3.30
N SER A 228 18.99 4.30 -4.51
CA SER A 228 19.79 3.73 -5.60
C SER A 228 21.30 3.76 -5.26
N TRP A 229 21.77 4.85 -4.65
CA TRP A 229 23.15 5.00 -4.22
C TRP A 229 23.52 3.98 -3.13
N LEU A 230 22.71 3.84 -2.09
CA LEU A 230 22.91 2.85 -1.04
C LEU A 230 22.82 1.42 -1.58
N HIS A 231 21.89 1.15 -2.50
CA HIS A 231 21.78 -0.13 -3.18
C HIS A 231 23.05 -0.43 -4.00
N LEU A 232 23.58 0.55 -4.72
CA LEU A 232 24.82 0.40 -5.49
C LEU A 232 26.03 0.18 -4.58
N GLN A 233 26.14 0.92 -3.48
CA GLN A 233 27.22 0.75 -2.49
C GLN A 233 27.18 -0.65 -1.85
N ASN A 234 26.02 -1.11 -1.41
CA ASN A 234 25.86 -2.45 -0.85
C ASN A 234 26.18 -3.53 -1.89
N THR A 235 25.83 -3.30 -3.15
CA THR A 235 26.12 -4.27 -4.22
C THR A 235 27.59 -4.33 -4.59
N ILE A 236 28.31 -3.21 -4.55
CA ILE A 236 29.75 -3.16 -4.86
C ILE A 236 30.60 -3.70 -3.70
N ASN A 237 30.16 -3.51 -2.46
CA ASN A 237 30.95 -3.84 -1.26
C ASN A 237 30.76 -5.27 -0.72
N THR A 238 29.83 -6.07 -1.28
CA THR A 238 29.58 -7.45 -0.83
C THR A 238 30.24 -8.47 -1.77
N PRO A 239 31.44 -9.01 -1.46
CA PRO A 239 31.98 -10.13 -2.19
C PRO A 239 31.14 -11.39 -1.90
N THR A 240 30.66 -12.02 -2.96
CA THR A 240 29.88 -13.26 -2.94
C THR A 240 30.56 -14.35 -2.10
N ILE A 241 30.00 -14.70 -0.94
CA ILE A 241 30.21 -16.00 -0.31
C ILE A 241 28.87 -16.74 -0.36
N ALA A 242 28.88 -17.87 -1.05
CA ALA A 242 27.79 -18.80 -1.14
C ALA A 242 27.51 -19.43 0.24
N ASN A 243 26.33 -19.15 0.79
CA ASN A 243 25.47 -20.08 1.55
C ASN A 243 24.39 -19.28 2.30
N SER A 244 23.21 -19.17 1.69
CA SER A 244 21.98 -18.82 2.41
C SER A 244 20.76 -19.41 1.68
N SER A 245 20.70 -20.74 1.64
CA SER A 245 19.42 -21.41 1.78
C SER A 245 18.92 -21.14 3.20
N LEU A 246 17.70 -20.59 3.33
CA LEU A 246 17.02 -20.13 4.55
C LEU A 246 17.13 -18.63 4.82
N LEU A 247 16.30 -17.85 4.11
CA LEU A 247 15.59 -16.67 4.61
C LEU A 247 14.67 -16.17 3.48
N GLU A 248 13.47 -16.72 3.43
CA GLU A 248 12.32 -16.04 2.82
C GLU A 248 12.07 -14.76 3.62
N GLY A 249 12.29 -13.62 2.98
CA GLY A 249 12.13 -12.31 3.62
C GLY A 249 13.00 -11.26 2.95
N SER A 250 12.82 -11.03 1.65
CA SER A 250 13.30 -9.77 1.04
C SER A 250 12.40 -8.62 1.52
N SER A 251 12.59 -8.21 2.76
CA SER A 251 12.26 -6.88 3.25
C SER A 251 13.55 -6.09 3.23
N ALA A 252 13.74 -5.28 2.18
CA ALA A 252 14.76 -4.25 2.17
C ALA A 252 14.24 -3.07 2.99
N VAL A 253 14.22 -3.21 4.31
CA VAL A 253 13.98 -2.11 5.25
C VAL A 253 15.34 -1.75 5.84
N LEU A 254 15.93 -0.65 5.39
CA LEU A 254 16.94 0.04 6.17
C LEU A 254 16.21 0.85 7.22
N GLU A 255 16.54 0.54 8.46
CA GLU A 255 16.38 1.28 9.70
C GLU A 255 16.09 2.79 9.47
N GLY A 256 14.86 3.21 9.80
CA GLY A 256 14.49 4.62 9.93
C GLY A 256 13.93 5.35 8.70
N GLY A 257 13.62 4.67 7.59
CA GLY A 257 12.95 5.28 6.44
C GLY A 257 11.43 5.11 6.50
N VAL A 258 10.67 6.20 6.65
CA VAL A 258 9.21 6.20 6.48
C VAL A 258 8.86 5.66 5.09
N GLU A 259 8.36 4.43 5.03
CA GLU A 259 7.68 3.90 3.85
C GLU A 259 6.27 4.50 3.83
N ILE A 260 6.07 5.56 3.05
CA ILE A 260 4.72 6.02 2.71
C ILE A 260 4.12 4.93 1.82
N SER A 261 3.37 4.01 2.40
CA SER A 261 2.46 3.15 1.63
C SER A 261 1.53 4.05 0.83
N LEU A 262 1.70 4.04 -0.49
CA LEU A 262 0.87 4.78 -1.44
C LEU A 262 -0.44 4.04 -1.78
N ASP A 263 -0.66 2.88 -1.15
CA ASP A 263 -1.96 2.21 -1.16
C ASP A 263 -2.88 2.89 -0.13
N PRO A 264 -4.10 3.32 -0.51
CA PRO A 264 -5.03 3.91 0.43
C PRO A 264 -5.42 2.86 1.48
N PRO A 265 -5.32 3.18 2.79
CA PRO A 265 -5.74 2.26 3.82
C PRO A 265 -7.26 2.03 3.71
N LEU A 266 -7.63 0.78 3.44
CA LEU A 266 -8.97 0.27 3.58
C LEU A 266 -9.36 0.26 5.07
N SER A 267 -9.79 1.40 5.60
CA SER A 267 -10.73 1.55 6.71
C SER A 267 -10.93 3.03 7.00
N GLY A 268 -12.19 3.47 7.04
CA GLY A 268 -12.53 4.82 7.48
C GLY A 268 -12.12 5.03 8.93
N SER A 269 -11.09 5.84 9.16
CA SER A 269 -10.74 6.48 10.43
C SER A 269 -9.68 7.55 10.12
N ASN A 270 -10.10 8.81 9.98
CA ASN A 270 -9.22 9.97 9.84
C ASN A 270 -8.42 10.29 11.13
N GLU A 271 -8.13 9.31 11.98
CA GLU A 271 -7.35 9.50 13.22
C GLU A 271 -5.93 8.92 13.16
N VAL A 272 -5.55 8.22 12.09
CA VAL A 272 -4.24 7.51 12.03
C VAL A 272 -3.17 8.32 11.27
N LEU A 273 -3.10 9.63 11.52
CA LEU A 273 -1.96 10.46 11.10
C LEU A 273 -0.82 10.47 12.14
N LEU A 274 -0.95 9.71 13.24
CA LEU A 274 0.10 9.58 14.27
C LEU A 274 0.53 8.15 14.64
N GLU A 275 -0.10 7.08 14.14
CA GLU A 275 0.26 5.71 14.54
C GLU A 275 0.20 4.70 13.39
N SER A 276 1.14 4.81 12.45
CA SER A 276 1.39 3.74 11.47
C SER A 276 2.50 2.82 11.98
N ASN A 277 2.22 2.01 13.01
CA ASN A 277 3.12 0.95 13.43
C ASN A 277 2.81 -0.33 12.66
N THR A 278 3.40 -0.46 11.47
CA THR A 278 3.49 -1.73 10.73
C THR A 278 4.33 -2.71 11.53
N GLY A 279 3.69 -3.61 12.30
CA GLY A 279 4.23 -4.92 12.69
C GLY A 279 5.69 -5.00 13.16
N THR A 280 6.26 -3.90 13.63
CA THR A 280 7.55 -3.89 14.30
C THR A 280 7.17 -4.26 15.71
N GLN A 281 7.69 -5.37 16.21
CA GLN A 281 7.86 -5.50 17.65
C GLN A 281 8.44 -4.17 18.09
N HIS A 282 7.65 -3.32 18.76
CA HIS A 282 8.20 -2.10 19.34
C HIS A 282 9.30 -2.64 20.24
N ASN A 283 10.55 -2.43 19.83
CA ASN A 283 11.66 -2.73 20.68
C ASN A 283 11.43 -1.86 21.91
N SER A 284 10.98 -2.47 23.00
CA SER A 284 10.66 -1.79 24.25
C SER A 284 11.82 -0.89 24.67
N THR A 285 13.04 -1.27 24.27
CA THR A 285 14.30 -0.52 24.38
C THR A 285 14.32 0.84 23.68
N GLU A 286 13.63 1.04 22.55
CA GLU A 286 13.56 2.32 21.83
C GLU A 286 12.57 3.28 22.49
N VAL A 287 11.39 2.78 22.89
CA VAL A 287 10.41 3.53 23.68
C VAL A 287 10.99 3.89 25.05
N GLY A 288 11.74 3.00 25.69
CA GLY A 288 12.41 3.28 26.96
C GLY A 288 13.45 4.40 26.88
N LYS A 289 14.17 4.50 25.76
CA LYS A 289 15.14 5.58 25.52
C LYS A 289 14.47 6.94 25.36
N THR A 290 13.33 7.01 24.67
CA THR A 290 12.62 8.28 24.43
C THR A 290 11.79 8.73 25.63
N THR A 291 11.23 7.78 26.39
CA THR A 291 10.39 8.07 27.56
C THR A 291 11.17 8.18 28.87
N HIS A 292 12.50 7.99 28.84
CA HIS A 292 13.34 7.86 30.03
C HIS A 292 12.82 6.81 31.02
N THR A 293 12.11 5.80 30.53
CA THR A 293 11.56 4.72 31.36
C THR A 293 12.47 3.50 31.25
N GLU A 294 12.96 3.00 32.38
CA GLU A 294 13.79 1.79 32.38
C GLU A 294 12.98 0.57 31.93
N VAL A 295 13.47 -0.09 30.89
CA VAL A 295 12.88 -1.31 30.35
C VAL A 295 13.47 -2.49 31.10
N LEU A 296 12.64 -3.17 31.87
CA LEU A 296 13.05 -4.35 32.61
C LEU A 296 13.35 -5.50 31.63
N LYS A 297 14.48 -6.19 31.83
CA LYS A 297 14.85 -7.40 31.06
C LYS A 297 14.05 -8.64 31.46
N LYS A 298 13.33 -8.58 32.58
CA LYS A 298 12.51 -9.66 33.13
C LYS A 298 11.10 -9.14 33.36
N PRO A 299 10.06 -10.00 33.27
CA PRO A 299 8.70 -9.60 33.61
C PRO A 299 8.65 -9.11 35.06
N ARG A 300 7.80 -8.12 35.32
CA ARG A 300 7.67 -7.53 36.66
C ARG A 300 7.00 -8.49 37.64
N TYR A 301 6.05 -9.28 37.14
CA TYR A 301 5.41 -10.35 37.87
C TYR A 301 5.50 -11.66 37.08
N ASP A 302 6.14 -12.67 37.66
CA ASP A 302 6.19 -14.03 37.11
C ASP A 302 5.48 -14.98 38.08
N LEU A 303 4.34 -15.53 37.67
CA LEU A 303 3.53 -16.40 38.54
C LEU A 303 4.14 -17.78 38.77
N ARG A 304 5.27 -18.10 38.11
CA ARG A 304 6.13 -19.27 38.42
C ARG A 304 6.72 -19.22 39.80
N ILE A 305 6.86 -18.03 40.36
CA ILE A 305 7.41 -17.83 41.70
C ILE A 305 6.26 -17.93 42.70
N GLU A 306 6.38 -18.86 43.65
CA GLU A 306 5.42 -19.03 44.74
C GLU A 306 5.35 -17.75 45.59
N GLY A 307 4.13 -17.32 45.94
CA GLY A 307 3.88 -16.09 46.70
C GLY A 307 3.62 -14.83 45.84
N VAL A 308 3.89 -14.87 44.54
CA VAL A 308 3.51 -13.77 43.62
C VAL A 308 2.02 -13.90 43.26
N MET A 309 1.26 -12.81 43.47
CA MET A 309 -0.19 -12.71 43.27
C MET A 309 -0.97 -13.90 43.87
N PRO A 310 -0.96 -14.07 45.21
CA PRO A 310 -1.52 -15.26 45.88
C PRO A 310 -3.05 -15.40 45.72
N TRP A 311 -3.75 -14.34 45.29
CA TRP A 311 -5.18 -14.40 45.01
C TRP A 311 -5.52 -15.10 43.69
N ILE A 312 -4.56 -15.24 42.75
CA ILE A 312 -4.75 -16.00 41.50
C ILE A 312 -4.44 -17.47 41.79
N LYS A 313 -5.50 -18.29 41.91
CA LYS A 313 -5.40 -19.69 42.33
C LYS A 313 -5.57 -20.67 41.16
N GLY A 314 -4.89 -21.82 41.26
CA GLY A 314 -5.14 -23.00 40.43
C GLY A 314 -4.91 -22.79 38.93
N GLN A 315 -5.85 -23.27 38.10
CA GLN A 315 -5.76 -23.22 36.64
C GLN A 315 -5.74 -21.79 36.07
N ASN A 316 -6.22 -20.79 36.82
CA ASN A 316 -6.23 -19.39 36.41
C ASN A 316 -4.84 -18.74 36.43
N ARG A 317 -3.80 -19.44 36.90
CA ARG A 317 -2.40 -18.99 36.83
C ARG A 317 -1.76 -19.23 35.45
N LYS A 318 -2.42 -19.98 34.55
CA LYS A 318 -1.91 -20.33 33.22
C LYS A 318 -2.53 -19.47 32.13
N CYS A 319 -1.71 -19.02 31.19
CA CYS A 319 -2.13 -18.29 30.00
C CYS A 319 -2.58 -19.27 28.91
N THR A 320 -3.75 -19.07 28.31
CA THR A 320 -4.23 -19.96 27.23
C THR A 320 -3.58 -19.70 25.87
N LEU A 321 -2.82 -18.60 25.73
CA LEU A 321 -2.13 -18.24 24.48
C LEU A 321 -0.73 -18.87 24.40
N CYS A 322 0.08 -18.73 25.46
CA CYS A 322 1.42 -19.33 25.51
C CYS A 322 1.48 -20.67 26.27
N LEU A 323 0.39 -21.08 26.94
CA LEU A 323 0.28 -22.30 27.74
C LEU A 323 1.25 -22.38 28.95
N GLU A 324 1.96 -21.29 29.24
CA GLU A 324 2.82 -21.14 30.41
C GLU A 324 2.08 -20.44 31.56
N GLU A 325 2.68 -20.40 32.74
CA GLU A 325 2.22 -19.54 33.82
C GLU A 325 2.35 -18.05 33.46
N LEU A 326 1.42 -17.24 33.95
CA LEU A 326 1.26 -15.83 33.55
C LEU A 326 2.50 -15.00 33.88
N LYS A 327 2.99 -14.27 32.87
CA LYS A 327 4.00 -13.22 32.98
C LYS A 327 3.31 -11.88 32.77
N ASP A 328 3.43 -10.97 33.73
CA ASP A 328 2.74 -9.68 33.76
C ASP A 328 1.25 -9.82 33.38
N PRO A 329 0.43 -10.42 34.27
CA PRO A 329 -0.95 -10.75 33.95
C PRO A 329 -1.78 -9.50 33.67
N SER A 330 -2.69 -9.62 32.71
CA SER A 330 -3.54 -8.55 32.23
C SER A 330 -4.95 -9.06 31.99
N ALA A 331 -5.95 -8.22 32.28
CA ALA A 331 -7.36 -8.53 32.11
C ALA A 331 -7.93 -7.72 30.96
N VAL A 332 -8.69 -8.38 30.09
CA VAL A 332 -9.52 -7.73 29.07
C VAL A 332 -10.87 -7.33 29.65
N SER A 333 -11.61 -6.44 28.98
CA SER A 333 -12.92 -5.93 29.46
C SER A 333 -13.98 -6.99 29.74
N CYS A 334 -13.85 -8.21 29.18
CA CYS A 334 -14.72 -9.34 29.48
C CYS A 334 -14.31 -10.15 30.71
N GLY A 335 -13.21 -9.82 31.38
CA GLY A 335 -12.72 -10.45 32.62
C GLY A 335 -11.75 -11.62 32.42
N HIS A 336 -11.45 -12.01 31.18
CA HIS A 336 -10.44 -13.04 30.91
C HIS A 336 -9.01 -12.51 31.12
N VAL A 337 -8.11 -13.38 31.60
CA VAL A 337 -6.75 -13.01 32.00
C VAL A 337 -5.71 -13.70 31.12
N PHE A 338 -4.71 -12.95 30.65
CA PHE A 338 -3.62 -13.42 29.80
C PHE A 338 -2.31 -12.69 30.15
N CYS A 339 -1.17 -13.14 29.63
CA CYS A 339 0.07 -12.35 29.68
C CYS A 339 -0.11 -11.04 28.90
N TRP A 340 0.44 -9.93 29.41
CA TRP A 340 0.38 -8.61 28.76
C TRP A 340 0.84 -8.65 27.29
N GLU A 341 1.98 -9.28 27.03
CA GLU A 341 2.52 -9.42 25.66
C GLU A 341 1.61 -10.28 24.78
N CYS A 342 1.17 -11.45 25.29
CA CYS A 342 0.36 -12.38 24.50
C CYS A 342 -0.98 -11.78 24.06
N VAL A 343 -1.68 -11.07 24.95
CA VAL A 343 -2.95 -10.43 24.59
C VAL A 343 -2.75 -9.15 23.79
N GLY A 344 -1.66 -8.41 24.04
CA GLY A 344 -1.31 -7.23 23.28
C GLY A 344 -1.04 -7.55 21.80
N ASP A 345 -0.28 -8.61 21.54
CA ASP A 345 -0.01 -9.10 20.19
C ASP A 345 -1.31 -9.58 19.51
N TRP A 346 -2.14 -10.33 20.23
CA TRP A 346 -3.42 -10.81 19.70
C TRP A 346 -4.38 -9.67 19.35
N VAL A 347 -4.59 -8.71 20.26
CA VAL A 347 -5.55 -7.61 20.08
C VAL A 347 -5.11 -6.67 18.95
N ARG A 348 -3.80 -6.55 18.70
CA ARG A 348 -3.24 -5.80 17.58
C ARG A 348 -3.54 -6.46 16.23
N GLU A 349 -3.58 -7.79 16.17
CA GLU A 349 -3.97 -8.53 14.97
C GLU A 349 -5.50 -8.59 14.80
N LYS A 350 -6.23 -8.87 15.90
CA LYS A 350 -7.68 -9.00 15.95
C LYS A 350 -8.24 -8.37 17.22
N ALA A 351 -9.02 -7.31 17.06
CA ALA A 351 -9.65 -6.56 18.17
C ALA A 351 -10.80 -7.32 18.88
N GLU A 352 -10.55 -8.56 19.29
CA GLU A 352 -11.49 -9.43 20.00
C GLU A 352 -10.79 -10.28 21.06
N CYS A 353 -11.50 -10.64 22.13
CA CYS A 353 -10.98 -11.55 23.16
C CYS A 353 -10.77 -12.97 22.59
N PRO A 354 -9.59 -13.61 22.81
CA PRO A 354 -9.32 -14.97 22.32
C PRO A 354 -10.30 -16.04 22.80
N LEU A 355 -10.88 -15.87 24.00
CA LEU A 355 -11.77 -16.86 24.63
C LEU A 355 -13.24 -16.66 24.28
N CYS A 356 -13.73 -15.42 24.39
CA CYS A 356 -15.17 -15.15 24.24
C CYS A 356 -15.54 -14.29 23.03
N ARG A 357 -14.56 -13.89 22.20
CA ARG A 357 -14.73 -13.08 20.97
C ARG A 357 -15.50 -11.76 21.16
N ARG A 358 -15.55 -11.25 22.38
CA ARG A 358 -16.08 -9.91 22.65
C ARG A 358 -15.06 -8.89 22.13
N ALA A 359 -15.54 -7.81 21.52
CA ALA A 359 -14.68 -6.74 21.00
C ALA A 359 -13.84 -6.12 22.13
N VAL A 360 -12.53 -6.00 21.90
CA VAL A 360 -11.54 -5.44 22.85
C VAL A 360 -10.54 -4.61 22.06
N LEU A 361 -10.20 -3.43 22.57
CA LEU A 361 -9.13 -2.57 22.04
C LEU A 361 -7.95 -2.59 23.01
N MET A 362 -6.73 -2.27 22.54
CA MET A 362 -5.52 -2.29 23.37
C MET A 362 -5.65 -1.38 24.61
N GLN A 363 -6.29 -0.23 24.47
CA GLN A 363 -6.59 0.70 25.55
C GLN A 363 -7.53 0.13 26.65
N HIS A 364 -8.25 -0.95 26.36
CA HIS A 364 -9.14 -1.63 27.30
C HIS A 364 -8.47 -2.82 28.00
N VAL A 365 -7.19 -3.09 27.70
CA VAL A 365 -6.40 -4.12 28.38
C VAL A 365 -5.80 -3.51 29.63
N LEU A 366 -6.18 -4.04 30.79
CA LEU A 366 -5.74 -3.53 32.09
C LEU A 366 -4.67 -4.46 32.68
N PRO A 367 -3.46 -3.96 33.00
CA PRO A 367 -2.45 -4.77 33.68
C PRO A 367 -2.87 -5.00 35.14
N LEU A 368 -2.80 -6.24 35.60
CA LEU A 368 -3.03 -6.58 37.00
C LEU A 368 -1.75 -6.29 37.80
N ARG A 369 -1.89 -5.58 38.91
CA ARG A 369 -0.79 -5.19 39.79
C ARG A 369 -1.10 -5.61 41.23
N THR A 370 -0.05 -5.87 42.01
CA THR A 370 -0.12 -6.14 43.45
C THR A 370 -0.19 -4.87 44.27
#